data_AF-A0A7V3CYW5-F1
#
_entry.id   AF-A0A7V3CYW5-F1
#
_cell.length_a   1.000
_cell.length_b   1.000
_cell.length_c   1.000
_cell.angle_alpha   90.00
_cell.angle_beta   90.00
_cell.angle_gamma   90.00
#
_symmetry.space_group_name_H-M   'P 1'
#
loop_
_entity.id
_entity.type
_entity.pdbx_description
1 polymer ?
#
loop_
_entity_poly.entity_id
_entity_poly.type
_entity_poly.pdbx_seq_one_letter_code
_entity_poly.pdbx_strand_id
1 'polypeptide(L)'
;MQAATSFAYNRRVNQYLNNEINQASPAQLILKVYDFAILNCQRKNMLKTNEAIQVLINALNFDLEGAREISVGLLRLYQYCQELTRKNKFEEAQNILTELRDTWKMALNNR
;
A
#
# COMPACT_ATOMS: atom_id res chain seq x y z
N MET A 1 39.72 -6.89 -12.98
CA MET A 1 39.19 -5.74 -12.22
C MET A 1 37.72 -5.57 -12.56
N GLN A 2 36.95 -5.11 -11.58
CA GLN A 2 35.57 -5.47 -11.31
C GLN A 2 34.50 -4.82 -12.21
N ALA A 3 33.48 -5.64 -12.51
CA ALA A 3 32.04 -5.37 -12.63
C ALA A 3 31.58 -3.91 -12.80
N ALA A 4 31.33 -3.51 -14.05
CA ALA A 4 30.39 -2.44 -14.39
C ALA A 4 28.99 -3.01 -14.72
N THR A 5 28.60 -4.10 -14.06
CA THR A 5 27.34 -4.83 -14.26
C THR A 5 26.48 -4.72 -13.00
N SER A 6 25.59 -3.72 -12.92
CA SER A 6 24.24 -3.89 -12.30
C SER A 6 23.34 -2.63 -12.22
N PHE A 7 23.68 -1.47 -12.78
CA PHE A 7 22.82 -0.26 -12.60
C PHE A 7 21.85 0.06 -13.74
N ALA A 8 21.74 -0.82 -14.74
CA ALA A 8 20.84 -0.67 -15.88
C ALA A 8 19.60 -1.58 -15.83
N TYR A 9 19.09 -1.90 -14.64
CA TYR A 9 17.87 -2.70 -14.51
C TYR A 9 16.61 -1.81 -14.55
N ASN A 10 16.08 -1.59 -15.76
CA ASN A 10 14.69 -1.18 -16.03
C ASN A 10 14.18 0.15 -15.45
N ARG A 11 14.76 1.26 -15.91
CA ARG A 11 14.14 2.61 -15.79
C ARG A 11 13.37 3.03 -17.05
N ARG A 12 12.69 2.10 -17.73
CA ARG A 12 11.56 2.46 -18.60
C ARG A 12 10.32 2.27 -17.76
N VAL A 13 9.91 3.32 -17.07
CA VAL A 13 8.55 3.32 -16.52
C VAL A 13 7.63 3.07 -17.70
N ASN A 14 6.88 1.97 -17.65
CA ASN A 14 5.99 1.56 -18.73
C ASN A 14 5.05 2.74 -19.01
N GLN A 15 5.07 3.31 -20.22
CA GLN A 15 4.30 4.50 -20.55
C GLN A 15 2.80 4.30 -20.29
N TYR A 16 2.30 3.06 -20.45
CA TYR A 16 0.93 2.70 -20.09
C TYR A 16 0.68 2.85 -18.59
N LEU A 17 1.58 2.35 -17.74
CA LEU A 17 1.47 2.48 -16.29
C LEU A 17 1.55 3.94 -15.85
N ASN A 18 2.41 4.73 -16.48
CA ASN A 18 2.51 6.17 -16.22
C ASN A 18 1.21 6.91 -16.58
N ASN A 19 0.66 6.63 -17.77
CA ASN A 19 -0.60 7.23 -18.19
C ASN A 19 -1.76 6.83 -17.27
N GLU A 20 -1.81 5.56 -16.86
CA GLU A 20 -2.80 5.05 -15.91
C GLU A 20 -2.70 5.74 -14.54
N ILE A 21 -1.49 5.92 -14.01
CA ILE A 21 -1.26 6.63 -12.73
C ILE A 21 -1.68 8.10 -12.85
N ASN A 22 -1.31 8.77 -13.95
CA ASN A 22 -1.62 10.19 -14.15
C ASN A 22 -3.13 10.46 -14.32
N GLN A 23 -3.89 9.47 -14.76
CA GLN A 23 -5.34 9.57 -14.96
C GLN A 23 -6.14 8.99 -13.78
N ALA A 24 -5.47 8.31 -12.84
CA ALA A 24 -6.13 7.66 -11.71
C ALA A 24 -6.69 8.67 -10.70
N SER A 25 -7.89 8.39 -10.20
CA SER A 25 -8.44 9.14 -9.07
C SER A 25 -7.63 8.87 -7.79
N PRO A 26 -7.65 9.77 -6.79
CA PRO A 26 -6.98 9.54 -5.50
C PRO A 26 -7.38 8.20 -4.87
N ALA A 27 -8.64 7.79 -5.00
CA ALA A 27 -9.12 6.51 -4.50
C ALA A 27 -8.50 5.31 -5.23
N GLN A 28 -8.36 5.38 -6.56
CA GLN A 28 -7.68 4.35 -7.35
C GLN A 28 -6.20 4.26 -7.00
N LEU A 29 -5.54 5.37 -6.70
CA LEU A 29 -4.15 5.38 -6.24
C LEU A 29 -4.01 4.67 -4.88
N ILE A 30 -4.92 4.89 -3.94
CA ILE A 30 -4.93 4.17 -2.65
C ILE A 30 -5.06 2.66 -2.85
N LEU A 31 -5.95 2.21 -3.73
CA LEU A 31 -6.08 0.78 -4.06
C LEU A 31 -4.77 0.19 -4.64
N LYS A 32 -4.06 0.94 -5.47
CA LYS A 32 -2.74 0.52 -5.99
C LYS A 32 -1.69 0.42 -4.88
N VAL A 33 -1.72 1.29 -3.87
CA VAL A 33 -0.82 1.19 -2.70
C VAL A 33 -1.13 -0.06 -1.89
N TYR A 34 -2.40 -0.41 -1.71
CA TYR A 34 -2.79 -1.69 -1.09
C TYR A 34 -2.27 -2.89 -1.89
N ASP A 35 -2.48 -2.92 -3.21
CA ASP A 35 -1.99 -4.02 -4.05
C ASP A 35 -0.47 -4.16 -3.96
N PHE A 36 0.25 -3.04 -3.91
CA PHE A 36 1.70 -3.04 -3.72
C PHE A 36 2.10 -3.56 -2.33
N ALA A 37 1.40 -3.18 -1.26
CA ALA A 37 1.66 -3.69 0.09
C ALA A 37 1.44 -5.21 0.16
N ILE A 38 0.32 -5.70 -0.39
CA ILE A 38 -0.06 -7.12 -0.43
C ILE A 38 0.97 -7.94 -1.22
N LEU A 39 1.37 -7.48 -2.40
CA LEU A 39 2.39 -8.14 -3.21
C LEU A 39 3.71 -8.28 -2.46
N ASN A 40 4.11 -7.26 -1.70
CA ASN A 40 5.35 -7.31 -0.93
C ASN A 40 5.21 -8.16 0.34
N CYS A 41 4.02 -8.29 0.94
CA CYS A 41 3.77 -9.29 1.97
C CYS A 41 3.98 -10.70 1.44
N GLN A 42 3.44 -11.03 0.26
CA GLN A 42 3.62 -12.34 -0.40
C GLN A 42 5.10 -12.64 -0.66
N ARG A 43 5.88 -11.61 -1.00
CA ARG A 43 7.34 -11.69 -1.21
C ARG A 43 8.15 -11.64 0.08
N LYS A 44 7.51 -11.54 1.25
CA LYS A 44 8.16 -11.34 2.57
C LYS A 44 9.13 -10.15 2.59
N ASN A 45 8.83 -9.11 1.80
CA ASN A 45 9.66 -7.91 1.71
C ASN A 45 9.19 -6.85 2.71
N MET A 46 9.67 -6.96 3.95
CA MET A 46 9.31 -6.07 5.06
C MET A 46 9.49 -4.59 4.72
N LEU A 47 10.61 -4.21 4.09
CA LEU A 47 10.91 -2.81 3.79
C LEU A 47 9.86 -2.22 2.84
N LYS A 48 9.61 -2.90 1.73
CA LYS A 48 8.63 -2.45 0.72
C LYS A 48 7.20 -2.48 1.24
N THR A 49 6.84 -3.48 2.04
CA THR A 49 5.53 -3.51 2.71
C THR A 49 5.36 -2.30 3.64
N ASN A 50 6.35 -2.01 4.48
CA ASN A 50 6.25 -0.92 5.45
C ASN A 50 6.29 0.46 4.78
N GLU A 51 7.05 0.63 3.69
CA GLU A 51 6.99 1.83 2.83
C GLU A 51 5.55 2.07 2.33
N ALA A 52 4.90 1.02 1.80
CA ALA A 52 3.54 1.11 1.29
C ALA A 52 2.52 1.44 2.39
N ILE A 53 2.62 0.77 3.54
CA ILE A 53 1.75 1.03 4.69
C ILE A 53 1.95 2.47 5.19
N GLN A 54 3.18 2.99 5.17
CA GLN A 54 3.42 4.38 5.56
C GLN A 54 2.73 5.37 4.62
N VAL A 55 2.68 5.08 3.32
CA VAL A 55 1.90 5.89 2.37
C VAL A 55 0.41 5.85 2.71
N LEU A 56 -0.15 4.70 3.07
CA LEU A 56 -1.55 4.58 3.51
C LEU A 56 -1.82 5.38 4.79
N ILE A 57 -0.90 5.34 5.77
CA ILE A 57 -0.98 6.13 7.00
C ILE A 57 -0.99 7.63 6.68
N ASN A 58 -0.09 8.09 5.82
CA ASN A 58 0.04 9.49 5.45
C ASN A 58 -1.19 10.01 4.67
N ALA A 59 -1.98 9.11 4.07
CA ALA A 59 -3.20 9.46 3.35
C ALA A 59 -4.45 9.56 4.25
N LEU A 60 -4.34 9.22 5.54
CA LEU A 60 -5.45 9.34 6.49
C LEU A 60 -5.83 10.80 6.74
N ASN A 61 -7.13 11.06 6.86
CA ASN A 61 -7.66 12.40 7.13
C ASN A 61 -8.14 12.49 8.58
N PHE A 62 -7.46 13.31 9.38
CA PHE A 62 -7.78 13.56 10.78
C PHE A 62 -8.47 14.91 11.01
N ASP A 63 -8.58 15.74 9.99
CA ASP A 63 -9.15 17.09 10.09
C ASP A 63 -10.67 17.07 9.88
N LEU A 64 -11.15 16.20 9.00
CA LEU A 64 -12.57 16.01 8.75
C LEU A 64 -13.23 15.24 9.89
N GLU A 65 -14.18 15.88 10.58
CA GLU A 65 -14.83 15.35 11.79
C GLU A 65 -15.43 13.95 11.58
N GLY A 66 -16.15 13.73 10.48
CA GLY A 66 -16.74 12.42 10.15
C GLY A 66 -15.74 11.33 9.71
N ALA A 67 -14.49 11.68 9.41
CA ALA A 67 -13.45 10.73 9.04
C ALA A 67 -12.48 10.42 10.18
N ARG A 68 -12.43 11.26 11.22
CA ARG A 68 -11.43 11.17 12.28
C ARG A 68 -11.45 9.83 13.01
N GLU A 69 -12.63 9.35 13.40
CA GLU A 69 -12.77 8.07 14.12
C GLU A 69 -12.26 6.89 13.29
N ILE A 70 -12.70 6.81 12.03
CA ILE A 70 -12.27 5.78 11.08
C ILE A 70 -10.75 5.86 10.86
N SER A 71 -10.21 7.08 10.68
CA SER A 71 -8.78 7.30 10.48
C SER A 71 -7.93 6.84 11.67
N VAL A 72 -8.39 7.06 12.92
CA VAL A 72 -7.69 6.56 14.11
C VAL A 72 -7.70 5.03 14.16
N GLY A 73 -8.83 4.40 13.81
CA GLY A 73 -8.92 2.93 13.71
C GLY A 73 -7.96 2.35 12.66
N LEU A 74 -7.95 2.95 11.47
CA LEU A 74 -7.07 2.54 10.37
C LEU A 74 -5.59 2.74 10.71
N LEU A 75 -5.23 3.85 11.36
CA LEU A 75 -3.86 4.09 11.83
C LEU A 75 -3.36 2.94 12.71
N ARG A 76 -4.18 2.51 13.68
CA ARG A 76 -3.83 1.41 14.58
C ARG A 76 -3.69 0.08 13.83
N LEU A 77 -4.59 -0.22 12.91
CA LEU A 77 -4.52 -1.44 12.09
C LEU A 77 -3.28 -1.45 11.19
N TYR A 78 -2.92 -0.31 10.59
CA TYR A 78 -1.72 -0.17 9.79
C TYR A 78 -0.45 -0.35 10.61
N GLN A 79 -0.36 0.28 11.78
CA GLN A 79 0.76 0.08 12.70
C GLN A 79 0.87 -1.38 13.14
N TYR A 80 -0.27 -2.04 13.40
CA TYR A 80 -0.31 -3.47 13.71
C TYR A 80 0.22 -4.32 12.55
N CYS A 81 -0.15 -4.02 11.29
CA CYS A 81 0.41 -4.71 10.13
C CYS A 81 1.93 -4.54 10.02
N GLN A 82 2.47 -3.35 10.31
CA GLN A 82 3.91 -3.13 10.35
C GLN A 82 4.58 -3.99 11.43
N GLU A 83 3.99 -4.08 12.63
CA GLU A 83 4.48 -4.98 13.70
C GLU A 83 4.44 -6.46 13.30
N LEU A 84 3.37 -6.91 12.62
CA LEU A 84 3.28 -8.27 12.10
C LEU A 84 4.43 -8.57 11.12
N THR A 85 4.74 -7.66 10.20
CA THR A 85 5.87 -7.86 9.28
C THR A 85 7.23 -7.91 9.99
N ARG A 86 7.45 -7.08 11.02
CA ARG A 86 8.66 -7.14 11.87
C ARG A 86 8.81 -8.49 12.56
N LYS A 87 7.68 -9.13 12.90
CA LYS A 87 7.61 -10.46 13.52
C LYS A 87 7.57 -11.60 12.49
N ASN A 88 7.85 -11.32 11.21
CA ASN A 88 7.75 -12.29 10.09
C ASN A 88 6.36 -12.92 9.87
N LYS A 89 5.30 -12.32 10.44
CA LYS A 89 3.89 -12.74 10.29
C LYS A 89 3.26 -12.11 9.05
N PHE A 90 3.85 -12.36 7.88
CA PHE A 90 3.44 -11.71 6.62
C PHE A 90 2.05 -12.13 6.14
N GLU A 91 1.64 -13.37 6.38
CA GLU A 91 0.33 -13.89 5.98
C GLU A 91 -0.80 -13.21 6.75
N GLU A 92 -0.64 -13.05 8.07
CA GLU A 92 -1.59 -12.30 8.91
C GLU A 92 -1.73 -10.85 8.42
N ALA A 93 -0.61 -10.18 8.12
CA ALA A 93 -0.64 -8.82 7.58
C ALA A 93 -1.30 -8.76 6.19
N GLN A 94 -1.03 -9.74 5.33
CA GLN A 94 -1.62 -9.84 3.99
C GLN A 94 -3.15 -9.96 4.06
N ASN A 95 -3.67 -10.81 4.96
CA ASN A 95 -5.10 -11.03 5.09
C ASN A 95 -5.83 -9.73 5.49
N ILE A 96 -5.31 -9.04 6.52
CA ILE A 96 -5.87 -7.75 6.97
C ILE A 96 -5.85 -6.72 5.84
N LEU A 97 -4.72 -6.56 5.14
CA LEU A 97 -4.60 -5.59 4.05
C LEU A 97 -5.52 -5.93 2.86
N THR A 98 -5.75 -7.22 2.61
CA THR A 98 -6.65 -7.69 1.55
C THR A 98 -8.10 -7.37 1.87
N GLU A 99 -8.56 -7.69 3.07
CA GLU A 99 -9.92 -7.38 3.53
C GLU A 99 -10.20 -5.87 3.50
N LEU A 100 -9.24 -5.05 3.96
CA LEU A 100 -9.37 -3.59 3.90
C LEU A 100 -9.45 -3.08 2.46
N ARG A 101 -8.58 -3.57 1.57
CA ARG A 101 -8.62 -3.19 0.14
C ARG A 101 -9.97 -3.53 -0.48
N ASP A 102 -10.47 -4.73 -0.22
CA ASP A 102 -11.71 -5.21 -0.82
C ASP A 102 -12.93 -4.45 -0.25
N THR A 103 -12.89 -4.09 1.04
CA THR A 103 -13.86 -3.17 1.66
C THR A 103 -13.86 -1.79 0.98
N TRP A 104 -12.68 -1.22 0.70
CA TRP A 104 -12.58 0.04 -0.03
C TRP A 104 -13.10 -0.06 -1.46
N LYS A 105 -12.81 -1.16 -2.18
CA LYS A 105 -13.38 -1.40 -3.52
C LYS A 105 -14.90 -1.40 -3.48
N MET A 106 -15.51 -2.07 -2.50
CA MET A 106 -16.96 -2.07 -2.32
C MET A 106 -17.50 -0.67 -2.05
N ALA A 107 -16.89 0.07 -1.12
CA ALA A 107 -17.33 1.42 -0.76
C ALA A 107 -17.22 2.42 -1.93
N LEU A 108 -16.23 2.24 -2.81
CA LEU A 108 -16.03 3.08 -4.00
C LEU A 108 -16.96 2.71 -5.15
N ASN A 109 -17.33 1.43 -5.28
CA ASN A 109 -18.28 0.97 -6.30
C ASN A 109 -19.75 1.25 -5.94
N ASN A 110 -20.05 1.39 -4.65
CA ASN A 110 -21.41 1.69 -4.15
C ASN A 110 -21.70 3.21 -4.05
N ARG A 111 -20.94 4.04 -4.76
CA ARG A 111 -21.14 5.49 -4.89
C ARG A 111 -21.60 5.85 -6.29
#